data_AF-A0A533RT86-F1
#
_entry.id   AF-A0A533RT86-F1
#
_cell.length_a   1.000
_cell.length_b   1.000
_cell.length_c   1.000
_cell.angle_alpha   90.00
_cell.angle_beta   90.00
_cell.angle_gamma   90.00
#
_symmetry.space_group_name_H-M   'P 1'
#
loop_
_entity.id
_entity.type
_entity.pdbx_description
1 polymer ?
#
loop_
_entity_poly.entity_id
_entity_poly.type
_entity_poly.pdbx_seq_one_letter_code
_entity_poly.pdbx_strand_id
1 'polypeptide(L)'
;HEVEKSVVSQAFQKVALPQPQEKVMELLNSKPRVINIGLESFNESIRKFGGQSTQYNWRPIAGGNKKLIHILNKIAKIEAVQQGNQQVIERMRESQPFLVDVVPAKSVIPVLNSRTLLHAGPPIKYSEMTGPMQGSCVGAILFEGWAENEAGARKMLEEGEINFVPCHHVNAVGPMGGITSGNMAVLVVKNKADGTVAYCTMNEGIGKVLRFGAYNDEVVNRLHWMADVLGPTIARAVKSTPDGINLNVVISKAITMGDEFHQRNIGASLVLLKELVPLIDAVEMDRKDKQDVFRFLANTDQFFLNVMMAVGKSIVDYARKVQQGTVVTTMTRNGKDFGIRIAGMGDEWFTAPVEMPHGLYFTGYTEKD
;
A
#
# COMPACT_ATOMS: atom_id res chain seq x y z
N HIS A 1 7.46 78.82 8.89
CA HIS A 1 7.71 78.70 10.33
C HIS A 1 6.45 78.16 10.98
N GLU A 2 6.47 76.90 11.42
CA GLU A 2 5.37 76.33 12.20
C GLU A 2 5.39 76.95 13.61
N VAL A 3 4.23 77.41 14.08
CA VAL A 3 4.09 78.00 15.41
C VAL A 3 4.25 76.89 16.45
N GLU A 4 5.18 77.04 17.39
CA GLU A 4 5.39 76.09 18.49
C GLU A 4 4.06 75.86 19.24
N LYS A 5 3.57 74.62 19.18
CA LYS A 5 2.40 74.22 19.95
C LYS A 5 2.80 74.10 21.42
N SER A 6 2.13 74.86 22.29
CA SER A 6 2.35 74.78 23.73
C SER A 6 1.93 73.41 24.26
N VAL A 7 2.85 72.74 24.96
CA VAL A 7 2.57 71.46 25.61
C VAL A 7 1.73 71.73 26.85
N VAL A 8 0.45 71.33 26.80
CA VAL A 8 -0.44 71.38 27.96
C VAL A 8 -0.25 70.09 28.76
N SER A 9 0.30 70.18 29.98
CA SER A 9 0.43 69.01 30.85
C SER A 9 -0.93 68.63 31.42
N GLN A 10 -1.56 67.62 30.83
CA GLN A 10 -2.80 67.06 31.34
C GLN A 10 -2.48 65.84 32.21
N ALA A 11 -2.87 65.89 33.49
CA ALA A 11 -2.62 64.81 34.43
C ALA A 11 -3.60 63.64 34.17
N PHE A 12 -3.13 62.62 33.45
CA PHE A 12 -3.86 61.36 33.30
C PHE A 12 -3.53 60.44 34.48
N GLN A 13 -4.56 59.77 35.02
CA GLN A 13 -4.35 58.72 36.01
C GLN A 13 -3.59 57.57 35.33
N LYS A 14 -2.34 57.32 35.76
CA LYS A 14 -1.52 56.24 35.22
C LYS A 14 -2.12 54.91 35.64
N VAL A 15 -2.71 54.18 34.69
CA VAL A 15 -3.15 52.81 34.91
C VAL A 15 -1.92 51.91 34.82
N ALA A 16 -1.66 51.14 35.87
CA ALA A 16 -0.59 50.16 35.86
C ALA A 16 -0.94 49.06 34.84
N LEU A 17 -0.11 48.91 33.80
CA LEU A 17 -0.24 47.81 32.86
C LEU A 17 0.35 46.54 33.47
N PRO A 18 -0.26 45.37 33.26
CA PRO A 18 0.33 44.11 33.67
C PRO A 18 1.69 43.92 32.98
N GLN A 19 2.64 43.35 33.71
CA GLN A 19 3.93 42.99 33.12
C GLN A 19 3.72 41.91 32.04
N PRO A 20 4.29 42.09 30.84
CA PRO A 20 4.20 41.08 29.78
C PRO A 20 4.86 39.78 30.25
N GLN A 21 4.31 38.66 29.80
CA GLN A 21 4.87 37.35 30.12
C GLN A 21 6.30 37.24 29.59
N GLU A 22 7.13 36.48 30.30
CA GLU A 22 8.55 36.28 29.96
C GLU A 22 8.74 35.79 28.51
N LYS A 23 7.86 34.89 28.03
CA LYS A 23 7.87 34.40 26.64
C LYS A 23 7.64 35.48 25.59
N VAL A 24 6.80 36.47 25.90
CA VAL A 24 6.55 37.62 25.00
C VAL A 24 7.78 38.52 24.98
N MET A 25 8.39 38.74 26.15
CA MET A 25 9.62 39.50 26.26
C MET A 25 10.80 38.80 25.56
N GLU A 26 10.88 37.47 25.63
CA GLU A 26 11.86 36.66 24.92
C GLU A 26 11.68 36.80 23.40
N LEU A 27 10.45 36.69 22.89
CA LEU A 27 10.16 36.86 21.45
C LEU A 27 10.64 38.21 20.90
N LEU A 28 10.51 39.28 21.69
CA LEU A 28 10.85 40.65 21.27
C LEU A 28 12.33 40.98 21.45
N ASN A 29 12.99 40.40 22.46
CA ASN A 29 14.35 40.79 22.85
C ASN A 29 15.43 39.75 22.50
N SER A 30 15.05 38.59 21.98
CA SER A 30 15.97 37.53 21.58
C SER A 30 15.84 37.18 20.10
N LYS A 31 16.70 36.28 19.61
CA LYS A 31 16.60 35.76 18.24
C LYS A 31 15.38 34.85 18.14
N PRO A 32 14.41 35.15 17.25
CA PRO A 32 13.13 34.46 17.26
C PRO A 32 13.28 33.03 16.72
N ARG A 33 12.39 32.15 17.19
CA ARG A 33 12.20 30.79 16.69
C ARG A 33 10.81 30.74 16.04
N VAL A 34 10.76 30.65 14.72
CA VAL A 34 9.54 30.88 13.94
C VAL A 34 9.13 29.62 13.16
N ILE A 35 7.85 29.26 13.23
CA ILE A 35 7.24 28.34 12.27
C ILE A 35 6.59 29.21 11.19
N ASN A 36 7.17 29.24 9.99
CA ASN A 36 6.64 30.04 8.89
C ASN A 36 5.50 29.30 8.21
N ILE A 37 4.40 30.01 7.95
CA ILE A 37 3.23 29.51 7.22
C ILE A 37 3.00 30.45 6.03
N GLY A 38 2.96 29.90 4.81
CA GLY A 38 2.82 30.69 3.59
C GLY A 38 4.06 30.67 2.70
N LEU A 39 4.47 31.82 2.17
CA LEU A 39 5.61 31.93 1.26
C LEU A 39 6.92 31.56 1.95
N GLU A 40 7.65 30.61 1.38
CA GLU A 40 8.90 30.11 1.95
C GLU A 40 10.00 31.18 2.03
N SER A 41 9.97 32.19 1.16
CA SER A 41 10.94 33.30 1.10
C SER A 41 11.02 34.12 2.39
N PHE A 42 9.99 34.10 3.25
CA PHE A 42 10.06 34.77 4.55
C PHE A 42 11.07 34.13 5.52
N ASN A 43 11.38 32.83 5.35
CA ASN A 43 12.43 32.18 6.11
C ASN A 43 13.81 32.79 5.86
N GLU A 44 14.07 33.30 4.66
CA GLU A 44 15.37 33.86 4.28
C GLU A 44 15.74 35.05 5.16
N SER A 45 14.79 35.96 5.38
CA SER A 45 15.00 37.14 6.23
C SER A 45 15.28 36.74 7.67
N ILE A 46 14.50 35.80 8.21
CA ILE A 46 14.64 35.35 9.61
C ILE A 46 16.00 34.70 9.84
N ARG A 47 16.41 33.79 8.94
CA ARG A 47 17.71 33.12 9.00
C ARG A 47 18.88 34.09 8.80
N LYS A 48 18.75 35.02 7.85
CA LYS A 48 19.77 36.06 7.57
C LYS A 48 20.09 36.90 8.80
N PHE A 49 19.10 37.20 9.64
CA PHE A 49 19.29 37.98 10.86
C PHE A 49 19.49 37.11 12.12
N GLY A 50 19.82 35.83 11.95
CA GLY A 50 20.23 34.92 13.03
C GLY A 50 19.07 34.32 13.84
N GLY A 51 17.83 34.42 13.36
CA GLY A 51 16.68 33.68 13.90
C GLY A 51 16.65 32.24 13.37
N GLN A 52 15.93 31.36 14.07
CA GLN A 52 15.66 29.99 13.62
C GLN A 52 14.29 29.95 12.95
N SER A 53 14.18 29.31 11.79
CA SER A 53 12.88 29.15 11.13
C SER A 53 12.69 27.81 10.43
N THR A 54 11.50 27.25 10.60
CA THR A 54 11.04 26.04 9.93
C THR A 54 9.85 26.38 9.05
N GLN A 55 9.92 26.02 7.77
CA GLN A 55 8.80 26.14 6.86
C GLN A 55 7.75 25.07 7.18
N TYR A 56 6.54 25.50 7.50
CA TYR A 56 5.38 24.64 7.59
C TYR A 56 4.55 24.79 6.32
N ASN A 57 4.61 23.74 5.49
CA ASN A 57 3.89 23.68 4.22
C ASN A 57 2.39 23.46 4.47
N TRP A 58 1.71 24.50 4.92
CA TRP A 58 0.27 24.51 5.09
C TRP A 58 -0.43 24.67 3.74
N ARG A 59 -1.50 23.88 3.55
CA ARG A 59 -2.45 24.06 2.45
C ARG A 59 -3.84 24.19 3.05
N PRO A 60 -4.71 25.05 2.49
CA PRO A 60 -6.08 25.12 2.96
C PRO A 60 -6.76 23.77 2.76
N ILE A 61 -7.56 23.36 3.76
CA ILE A 61 -8.38 22.14 3.69
C ILE A 61 -9.19 22.15 2.38
N ALA A 62 -9.26 21.00 1.71
CA ALA A 62 -9.95 20.85 0.43
C ALA A 62 -9.52 21.88 -0.64
N GLY A 63 -8.25 22.31 -0.62
CA GLY A 63 -7.71 23.27 -1.58
C GLY A 63 -8.33 24.67 -1.49
N GLY A 64 -8.98 25.02 -0.37
CA GLY A 64 -9.64 26.32 -0.20
C GLY A 64 -11.09 26.36 -0.69
N ASN A 65 -11.63 25.23 -1.15
CA ASN A 65 -13.03 25.16 -1.57
C ASN A 65 -13.98 25.37 -0.38
N LYS A 66 -14.60 26.55 -0.28
CA LYS A 66 -15.47 26.95 0.83
C LYS A 66 -16.60 25.95 1.11
N LYS A 67 -17.22 25.38 0.08
CA LYS A 67 -18.31 24.41 0.22
C LYS A 67 -17.79 23.12 0.86
N LEU A 68 -16.66 22.60 0.38
CA LEU A 68 -16.04 21.39 0.94
C LEU A 68 -15.54 21.61 2.37
N ILE A 69 -14.93 22.75 2.65
CA ILE A 69 -14.52 23.12 4.01
C ILE A 69 -15.73 23.11 4.96
N HIS A 70 -16.86 23.71 4.55
CA HIS A 70 -18.09 23.69 5.35
C HIS A 70 -18.61 22.28 5.59
N ILE A 71 -18.61 21.42 4.57
CA ILE A 71 -19.03 20.01 4.68
C ILE A 71 -18.10 19.25 5.64
N LEU A 72 -16.79 19.36 5.46
CA LEU A 72 -15.79 18.70 6.31
C LEU A 72 -15.89 19.17 7.77
N ASN A 73 -16.10 20.47 8.01
CA ASN A 73 -16.33 21.01 9.35
C ASN A 73 -17.61 20.47 9.99
N LYS A 74 -18.66 20.23 9.21
CA LYS A 74 -19.87 19.57 9.72
C LYS A 74 -19.61 18.11 10.06
N ILE A 75 -18.94 17.36 9.18
CA ILE A 75 -18.59 15.95 9.40
C ILE A 75 -17.69 15.78 10.63
N ALA A 76 -16.71 16.67 10.80
CA ALA A 76 -15.79 16.64 11.93
C ALA A 76 -16.49 16.78 13.30
N LYS A 77 -17.67 17.40 13.33
CA LYS A 77 -18.49 17.56 14.55
C LYS A 77 -19.44 16.39 14.81
N ILE A 78 -19.55 15.42 13.89
CA ILE A 78 -20.39 14.24 14.09
C ILE A 78 -19.64 13.26 14.98
N GLU A 79 -20.07 13.14 16.23
CA GLU A 79 -19.40 12.31 17.24
C GLU A 79 -19.29 10.83 16.81
N ALA A 80 -20.37 10.26 16.26
CA ALA A 80 -20.38 8.89 15.75
C ALA A 80 -19.32 8.65 14.66
N VAL A 81 -19.05 9.65 13.81
CA VAL A 81 -17.99 9.54 12.79
C VAL A 81 -16.60 9.53 13.44
N GLN A 82 -16.38 10.36 14.46
CA GLN A 82 -15.10 10.39 15.18
C GLN A 82 -14.85 9.10 15.96
N GLN A 83 -15.88 8.57 16.63
CA GLN A 83 -15.82 7.28 17.31
C GLN A 83 -15.54 6.15 16.31
N GLY A 84 -16.22 6.13 15.16
CA GLY A 84 -15.95 5.17 14.09
C GLY A 84 -14.52 5.27 13.56
N ASN A 85 -14.00 6.48 13.33
CA ASN A 85 -12.61 6.69 12.91
C ASN A 85 -11.62 6.13 13.92
N GLN A 86 -11.83 6.41 15.21
CA GLN A 86 -10.97 5.94 16.27
C GLN A 86 -10.95 4.42 16.35
N GLN A 87 -12.11 3.77 16.28
CA GLN A 87 -12.22 2.31 16.27
C GLN A 87 -11.52 1.67 15.06
N VAL A 88 -11.66 2.26 13.87
CA VAL A 88 -10.95 1.78 12.66
C VAL A 88 -9.44 1.87 12.87
N ILE A 89 -8.93 2.98 13.39
CA ILE A 89 -7.50 3.18 13.66
C ILE A 89 -6.98 2.20 14.72
N GLU A 90 -7.76 1.97 15.79
CA GLU A 90 -7.40 1.02 16.85
C GLU A 90 -7.28 -0.41 16.31
N ARG A 91 -8.23 -0.86 15.48
CA ARG A 91 -8.16 -2.16 14.81
C ARG A 91 -6.94 -2.30 13.90
N MET A 92 -6.57 -1.22 13.20
CA MET A 92 -5.34 -1.22 12.41
C MET A 92 -4.09 -1.41 13.29
N ARG A 93 -4.06 -0.78 14.47
CA ARG A 93 -2.91 -0.82 15.40
C ARG A 93 -2.79 -2.14 16.15
N GLU A 94 -3.89 -2.78 16.53
CA GLU A 94 -3.89 -4.03 17.29
C GLU A 94 -3.78 -5.29 16.41
N SER A 95 -3.77 -5.13 15.09
CA SER A 95 -3.70 -6.22 14.13
C SER A 95 -2.46 -7.09 14.30
N GLN A 96 -2.65 -8.39 14.12
CA GLN A 96 -1.64 -9.44 14.31
C GLN A 96 -1.60 -10.35 13.08
N PRO A 97 -1.02 -9.90 11.96
CA PRO A 97 -0.92 -10.68 10.73
C PRO A 97 0.14 -11.78 10.84
N PHE A 98 -0.25 -13.02 10.53
CA PHE A 98 0.62 -14.17 10.44
C PHE A 98 0.54 -14.79 9.05
N LEU A 99 1.69 -15.10 8.44
CA LEU A 99 1.73 -16.01 7.29
C LEU A 99 1.49 -17.42 7.83
N VAL A 100 0.39 -18.04 7.43
CA VAL A 100 -0.02 -19.36 7.97
C VAL A 100 0.00 -20.48 6.94
N ASP A 101 -0.01 -20.15 5.64
CA ASP A 101 -0.02 -21.15 4.57
C ASP A 101 0.38 -20.56 3.22
N VAL A 102 0.62 -21.45 2.24
CA VAL A 102 0.66 -21.13 0.82
C VAL A 102 -0.12 -22.20 0.07
N VAL A 103 -1.12 -21.82 -0.71
CA VAL A 103 -2.07 -22.76 -1.34
C VAL A 103 -2.43 -22.33 -2.77
N PRO A 104 -2.91 -23.25 -3.64
CA PRO A 104 -3.53 -22.85 -4.90
C PRO A 104 -4.72 -21.92 -4.66
N ALA A 105 -4.80 -20.81 -5.39
CA ALA A 105 -5.80 -19.77 -5.16
C ALA A 105 -7.24 -20.29 -5.16
N LYS A 106 -7.59 -21.22 -6.06
CA LYS A 106 -8.93 -21.83 -6.16
C LYS A 106 -9.37 -22.58 -4.90
N SER A 107 -8.43 -23.03 -4.06
CA SER A 107 -8.74 -23.74 -2.82
C SER A 107 -9.31 -22.83 -1.73
N VAL A 108 -9.04 -21.53 -1.79
CA VAL A 108 -9.43 -20.53 -0.78
C VAL A 108 -10.23 -19.37 -1.34
N ILE A 109 -10.28 -19.22 -2.67
CA ILE A 109 -11.05 -18.19 -3.38
C ILE A 109 -12.04 -18.89 -4.32
N PRO A 110 -13.31 -19.13 -3.89
CA PRO A 110 -14.25 -19.97 -4.61
C PRO A 110 -14.54 -19.55 -6.05
N VAL A 111 -14.56 -18.23 -6.33
CA VAL A 111 -14.84 -17.72 -7.68
C VAL A 111 -13.80 -18.15 -8.73
N LEU A 112 -12.60 -18.57 -8.29
CA LEU A 112 -11.54 -19.09 -9.16
C LEU A 112 -11.70 -20.57 -9.54
N ASN A 113 -12.77 -21.24 -9.10
CA ASN A 113 -13.12 -22.59 -9.57
C ASN A 113 -13.87 -22.57 -10.91
N SER A 114 -14.08 -21.40 -11.49
CA SER A 114 -14.56 -21.20 -12.87
C SER A 114 -13.47 -20.53 -13.71
N ARG A 115 -13.76 -20.22 -14.98
CA ARG A 115 -12.90 -19.40 -15.85
C ARG A 115 -12.93 -17.92 -15.40
N THR A 116 -12.35 -17.66 -14.23
CA THR A 116 -12.23 -16.33 -13.63
C THR A 116 -10.77 -15.96 -13.45
N LEU A 117 -10.42 -14.72 -13.78
CA LEU A 117 -9.16 -14.09 -13.40
C LEU A 117 -9.43 -12.95 -12.43
N LEU A 118 -8.66 -12.90 -11.33
CA LEU A 118 -8.67 -11.71 -10.48
C LEU A 118 -7.80 -10.61 -11.08
N HIS A 119 -7.98 -9.38 -10.63
CA HIS A 119 -7.13 -8.26 -11.04
C HIS A 119 -6.96 -7.16 -9.98
N ALA A 120 -5.90 -6.36 -10.09
CA ALA A 120 -5.70 -5.18 -9.24
C ALA A 120 -6.70 -4.05 -9.56
N GLY A 121 -6.83 -3.08 -8.66
CA GLY A 121 -7.68 -1.89 -8.85
C GLY A 121 -9.18 -2.09 -8.66
N PRO A 122 -9.99 -1.05 -8.94
CA PRO A 122 -11.46 -1.13 -8.99
C PRO A 122 -11.94 -1.94 -10.22
N PRO A 123 -13.25 -2.31 -10.28
CA PRO A 123 -13.84 -3.01 -11.42
C PRO A 123 -13.49 -2.37 -12.78
N ILE A 124 -13.12 -3.21 -13.75
CA ILE A 124 -12.73 -2.77 -15.10
C ILE A 124 -13.15 -3.83 -16.13
N LYS A 125 -13.49 -3.38 -17.35
CA LYS A 125 -13.72 -4.29 -18.48
C LYS A 125 -12.40 -4.67 -19.15
N TYR A 126 -12.31 -5.87 -19.71
CA TYR A 126 -11.10 -6.33 -20.43
C TYR A 126 -10.64 -5.35 -21.52
N SER A 127 -11.57 -4.80 -22.30
CA SER A 127 -11.29 -3.83 -23.38
C SER A 127 -10.67 -2.52 -22.88
N GLU A 128 -10.74 -2.23 -21.58
CA GLU A 128 -10.22 -1.03 -20.95
C GLU A 128 -8.92 -1.29 -20.15
N MET A 129 -8.52 -2.56 -20.02
CA MET A 129 -7.26 -2.94 -19.40
C MET A 129 -6.08 -2.44 -20.22
N THR A 130 -5.00 -2.06 -19.55
CA THR A 130 -3.76 -1.63 -20.20
C THR A 130 -3.07 -2.80 -20.91
N GLY A 131 -2.21 -2.52 -21.90
CA GLY A 131 -1.46 -3.54 -22.63
C GLY A 131 -0.74 -4.56 -21.73
N PRO A 132 0.03 -4.12 -20.71
CA PRO A 132 0.65 -5.03 -19.75
C PRO A 132 -0.37 -5.93 -19.03
N MET A 133 -1.49 -5.38 -18.59
CA MET A 133 -2.54 -6.13 -17.90
C MET A 133 -3.21 -7.15 -18.82
N GLN A 134 -3.47 -6.81 -20.08
CA GLN A 134 -3.96 -7.75 -21.08
C GLN A 134 -2.95 -8.87 -21.35
N GLY A 135 -1.65 -8.55 -21.41
CA GLY A 135 -0.58 -9.55 -21.53
C GLY A 135 -0.55 -10.51 -20.34
N SER A 136 -0.73 -10.00 -19.12
CA SER A 136 -0.86 -10.83 -17.92
C SER A 136 -2.06 -11.78 -17.99
N CYS A 137 -3.19 -11.33 -18.55
CA CYS A 137 -4.36 -12.19 -18.76
C CYS A 137 -4.05 -13.33 -19.74
N VAL A 138 -3.36 -13.05 -20.85
CA VAL A 138 -2.90 -14.08 -21.81
C VAL A 138 -2.02 -15.09 -21.10
N GLY A 139 -1.00 -14.65 -20.36
CA GLY A 139 -0.10 -15.56 -19.65
C GLY A 139 -0.79 -16.41 -18.58
N ALA A 140 -1.79 -15.86 -17.89
CA ALA A 140 -2.59 -16.62 -16.93
C ALA A 140 -3.43 -17.72 -17.62
N ILE A 141 -4.03 -17.43 -18.78
CA ILE A 141 -4.79 -18.42 -19.57
C ILE A 141 -3.88 -19.57 -20.04
N LEU A 142 -2.66 -19.23 -20.50
CA LEU A 142 -1.67 -20.23 -20.93
C LEU A 142 -1.21 -21.09 -19.74
N PHE A 143 -0.92 -20.47 -18.59
CA PHE A 143 -0.57 -21.18 -17.35
C PHE A 143 -1.69 -22.13 -16.88
N GLU A 144 -2.94 -21.72 -17.00
CA GLU A 144 -4.09 -22.56 -16.64
C GLU A 144 -4.39 -23.66 -17.68
N GLY A 145 -3.72 -23.64 -18.85
CA GLY A 145 -3.98 -24.57 -19.94
C GLY A 145 -5.37 -24.40 -20.57
N TRP A 146 -5.98 -23.22 -20.45
CA TRP A 146 -7.30 -22.94 -21.03
C TRP A 146 -7.24 -22.72 -22.55
N ALA A 147 -6.08 -22.31 -23.05
CA ALA A 147 -5.78 -22.19 -24.47
C ALA A 147 -4.37 -22.74 -24.77
N GLU A 148 -4.16 -23.26 -25.98
CA GLU A 148 -2.88 -23.82 -26.40
C GLU A 148 -1.83 -22.77 -26.79
N ASN A 149 -2.26 -21.56 -27.15
CA ASN A 149 -1.39 -20.49 -27.64
C ASN A 149 -2.03 -19.11 -27.45
N GLU A 150 -1.24 -18.06 -27.71
CA GLU A 150 -1.65 -16.66 -27.57
C GLU A 150 -2.92 -16.33 -28.37
N ALA A 151 -3.03 -16.80 -29.62
CA ALA A 151 -4.19 -16.51 -30.45
C ALA A 151 -5.48 -17.08 -29.85
N GLY A 152 -5.43 -18.31 -29.33
CA GLY A 152 -6.54 -18.92 -28.60
C GLY A 152 -6.86 -18.14 -27.32
N ALA A 153 -5.85 -17.75 -26.55
CA ALA A 153 -6.04 -16.99 -25.31
C ALA A 153 -6.69 -15.63 -25.54
N ARG A 154 -6.26 -14.89 -26.57
CA ARG A 154 -6.86 -13.60 -26.97
C ARG A 154 -8.31 -13.76 -27.40
N LYS A 155 -8.59 -14.78 -28.22
CA LYS A 155 -9.96 -15.09 -28.64
C LYS A 155 -10.90 -15.29 -27.44
N MET A 156 -10.49 -16.10 -26.45
CA MET A 156 -11.28 -16.31 -25.24
C MET A 156 -11.55 -15.01 -24.46
N LEU A 157 -10.56 -14.12 -24.39
CA LEU A 157 -10.68 -12.83 -23.72
C LEU A 157 -11.66 -11.89 -24.47
N GLU A 158 -11.57 -11.85 -25.79
CA GLU A 158 -12.37 -11.01 -26.67
C GLU A 158 -13.83 -11.49 -26.77
N GLU A 159 -14.06 -12.80 -26.75
CA GLU A 159 -15.39 -13.42 -26.79
C GLU A 159 -16.09 -13.43 -25.40
N GLY A 160 -15.42 -12.94 -24.35
CA GLY A 160 -16.00 -12.82 -23.01
C GLY A 160 -16.12 -14.15 -22.26
N GLU A 161 -15.31 -15.16 -22.61
CA GLU A 161 -15.28 -16.46 -21.92
C GLU A 161 -14.63 -16.39 -20.52
N ILE A 162 -13.92 -15.29 -20.23
CA ILE A 162 -13.22 -15.05 -18.97
C ILE A 162 -13.97 -14.02 -18.14
N ASN A 163 -14.31 -14.41 -16.91
CA ASN A 163 -14.86 -13.51 -15.91
C ASN A 163 -13.73 -12.75 -15.17
N PHE A 164 -13.93 -11.48 -14.88
CA PHE A 164 -12.95 -10.63 -14.19
C PHE A 164 -13.49 -10.14 -12.86
N VAL A 165 -12.72 -10.35 -11.79
CA VAL A 165 -13.09 -9.96 -10.42
C VAL A 165 -11.96 -9.16 -9.77
N PRO A 166 -12.21 -7.96 -9.22
CA PRO A 166 -11.17 -7.26 -8.47
C PRO A 166 -10.71 -8.08 -7.27
N CYS A 167 -9.40 -8.17 -7.05
CA CYS A 167 -8.83 -8.90 -5.92
C CYS A 167 -9.48 -8.48 -4.58
N HIS A 168 -9.73 -7.18 -4.42
CA HIS A 168 -10.34 -6.60 -3.21
C HIS A 168 -11.78 -7.06 -2.91
N HIS A 169 -12.47 -7.71 -3.85
CA HIS A 169 -13.81 -8.28 -3.66
C HIS A 169 -13.78 -9.67 -3.04
N VAL A 170 -12.62 -10.34 -3.06
CA VAL A 170 -12.47 -11.75 -2.62
C VAL A 170 -11.30 -11.91 -1.65
N ASN A 171 -11.11 -10.91 -0.78
CA ASN A 171 -10.06 -10.84 0.24
C ASN A 171 -8.63 -10.95 -0.31
N ALA A 172 -8.45 -10.80 -1.62
CA ALA A 172 -7.16 -10.84 -2.27
C ALA A 172 -6.62 -9.42 -2.51
N VAL A 173 -5.33 -9.35 -2.82
CA VAL A 173 -4.65 -8.19 -3.38
C VAL A 173 -3.54 -8.70 -4.30
N GLY A 174 -3.19 -7.94 -5.34
CA GLY A 174 -2.14 -8.33 -6.28
C GLY A 174 -1.28 -7.13 -6.66
N PRO A 175 0.06 -7.28 -6.76
CA PRO A 175 0.95 -6.21 -7.20
C PRO A 175 0.78 -5.94 -8.70
N MET A 176 1.00 -4.68 -9.10
CA MET A 176 0.97 -4.23 -10.50
C MET A 176 -0.39 -4.55 -11.16
N GLY A 177 -0.45 -5.38 -12.22
CA GLY A 177 -1.71 -5.80 -12.83
C GLY A 177 -2.56 -6.71 -11.93
N GLY A 178 -1.94 -7.36 -10.94
CA GLY A 178 -2.60 -8.20 -9.94
C GLY A 178 -3.34 -9.42 -10.49
N ILE A 179 -3.03 -9.83 -11.74
CA ILE A 179 -3.69 -10.98 -12.36
C ILE A 179 -3.42 -12.24 -11.54
N THR A 180 -4.49 -12.90 -11.11
CA THR A 180 -4.43 -14.13 -10.31
C THR A 180 -5.42 -15.15 -10.88
N SER A 181 -4.94 -16.34 -11.21
CA SER A 181 -5.74 -17.47 -11.68
C SER A 181 -5.80 -18.58 -10.64
N GLY A 182 -6.66 -19.59 -10.86
CA GLY A 182 -7.01 -20.59 -9.84
C GLY A 182 -5.87 -21.48 -9.38
N ASN A 183 -4.95 -21.88 -10.26
CA ASN A 183 -3.81 -22.75 -9.92
C ASN A 183 -2.58 -21.98 -9.45
N MET A 184 -2.57 -20.64 -9.50
CA MET A 184 -1.46 -19.86 -8.93
C MET A 184 -1.41 -20.04 -7.41
N ALA A 185 -0.20 -20.19 -6.88
CA ALA A 185 0.01 -20.26 -5.43
C ALA A 185 -0.11 -18.86 -4.78
N VAL A 186 -0.95 -18.78 -3.74
CA VAL A 186 -1.18 -17.58 -2.95
C VAL A 186 -0.73 -17.77 -1.50
N LEU A 187 -0.10 -16.73 -0.96
CA LEU A 187 0.18 -16.56 0.45
C LEU A 187 -1.13 -16.42 1.22
N VAL A 188 -1.28 -17.12 2.34
CA VAL A 188 -2.43 -17.01 3.24
C VAL A 188 -1.98 -16.25 4.49
N VAL A 189 -2.40 -15.00 4.63
CA VAL A 189 -2.13 -14.19 5.81
C VAL A 189 -3.39 -14.10 6.67
N LYS A 190 -3.31 -14.58 7.90
CA LYS A 190 -4.40 -14.52 8.89
C LYS A 190 -4.08 -13.46 9.93
N ASN A 191 -4.98 -12.50 10.10
CA ASN A 191 -4.97 -11.57 11.21
C ASN A 191 -5.54 -12.25 12.46
N LYS A 192 -4.70 -12.58 13.44
CA LYS A 192 -5.13 -13.27 14.66
C LYS A 192 -5.99 -12.42 15.58
N ALA A 193 -6.07 -11.10 15.36
CA ALA A 193 -6.95 -10.23 16.13
C ALA A 193 -8.43 -10.63 16.01
N ASP A 194 -8.87 -11.08 14.82
CA ASP A 194 -10.27 -11.46 14.60
C ASP A 194 -10.49 -12.64 13.62
N GLY A 195 -9.40 -13.20 13.08
CA GLY A 195 -9.45 -14.28 12.10
C GLY A 195 -9.62 -13.85 10.64
N THR A 196 -9.60 -12.55 10.32
CA THR A 196 -9.60 -12.06 8.94
C THR A 196 -8.45 -12.65 8.14
N VAL A 197 -8.73 -13.14 6.94
CA VAL A 197 -7.73 -13.73 6.04
C VAL A 197 -7.58 -12.88 4.80
N ALA A 198 -6.34 -12.71 4.34
CA ALA A 198 -6.02 -12.07 3.09
C ALA A 198 -5.08 -12.92 2.23
N TYR A 199 -5.21 -12.75 0.91
CA TYR A 199 -4.46 -13.52 -0.08
C TYR A 199 -3.65 -12.61 -1.01
N CYS A 200 -2.47 -13.07 -1.40
CA CYS A 200 -1.68 -12.44 -2.46
C CYS A 200 -0.85 -13.52 -3.15
N THR A 201 -0.66 -13.43 -4.46
CA THR A 201 0.28 -14.31 -5.18
C THR A 201 1.69 -14.17 -4.61
N MET A 202 2.58 -15.13 -4.85
CA MET A 202 4.00 -14.96 -4.52
C MET A 202 4.70 -14.06 -5.54
N ASN A 203 5.80 -13.42 -5.13
CA ASN A 203 6.64 -12.65 -6.06
C ASN A 203 7.33 -13.60 -7.05
N GLU A 204 7.26 -13.28 -8.34
CA GLU A 204 7.76 -14.11 -9.44
C GLU A 204 9.29 -14.02 -9.68
N GLY A 205 10.00 -13.27 -8.85
CA GLY A 205 11.43 -13.03 -8.99
C GLY A 205 11.75 -11.80 -9.83
N ILE A 206 12.98 -11.79 -10.37
CA ILE A 206 13.54 -10.72 -11.19
C ILE A 206 13.41 -11.03 -12.69
N GLY A 207 13.51 -10.00 -13.53
CA GLY A 207 13.45 -10.14 -14.99
C GLY A 207 12.03 -10.13 -15.56
N LYS A 208 11.80 -10.92 -16.61
CA LYS A 208 10.48 -11.06 -17.23
C LYS A 208 9.53 -11.78 -16.27
N VAL A 209 8.38 -11.17 -16.01
CA VAL A 209 7.39 -11.63 -15.04
C VAL A 209 5.97 -11.29 -15.51
N LEU A 210 5.01 -12.12 -15.14
CA LEU A 210 3.61 -12.00 -15.50
C LEU A 210 3.01 -10.69 -15.01
N ARG A 211 3.35 -10.23 -13.80
CA ARG A 211 2.82 -8.97 -13.23
C ARG A 211 3.12 -7.71 -14.06
N PHE A 212 4.06 -7.77 -15.00
CA PHE A 212 4.37 -6.71 -15.97
C PHE A 212 3.93 -7.05 -17.41
N GLY A 213 3.17 -8.13 -17.59
CA GLY A 213 2.58 -8.52 -18.86
C GLY A 213 3.42 -9.45 -19.74
N ALA A 214 4.53 -10.01 -19.22
CA ALA A 214 5.31 -11.00 -19.95
C ALA A 214 4.72 -12.41 -19.78
N TYR A 215 4.75 -13.23 -20.84
CA TYR A 215 4.13 -14.57 -20.84
C TYR A 215 4.85 -15.58 -21.76
N ASN A 216 6.15 -15.39 -21.99
CA ASN A 216 6.95 -16.39 -22.70
C ASN A 216 7.11 -17.68 -21.85
N ASP A 217 7.59 -18.76 -22.47
CA ASP A 217 7.77 -20.07 -21.81
C ASP A 217 8.53 -19.98 -20.48
N GLU A 218 9.53 -19.10 -20.39
CA GLU A 218 10.27 -18.86 -19.14
C GLU A 218 9.35 -18.42 -17.99
N VAL A 219 8.41 -17.50 -18.25
CA VAL A 219 7.46 -17.01 -17.26
C VAL A 219 6.47 -18.11 -16.88
N VAL A 220 5.86 -18.76 -17.88
CA VAL A 220 4.85 -19.81 -17.64
C VAL A 220 5.44 -21.00 -16.89
N ASN A 221 6.63 -21.47 -17.29
CA ASN A 221 7.34 -22.55 -16.60
C ASN A 221 7.71 -22.17 -15.16
N ARG A 222 8.09 -20.90 -14.91
CA ARG A 222 8.35 -20.42 -13.56
C ARG A 222 7.08 -20.42 -12.71
N LEU A 223 5.93 -20.03 -13.26
CA LEU A 223 4.66 -20.06 -12.54
C LEU A 223 4.28 -21.50 -12.16
N HIS A 224 4.47 -22.48 -13.05
CA HIS A 224 4.31 -23.91 -12.71
C HIS A 224 5.26 -24.34 -11.59
N TRP A 225 6.56 -24.05 -11.71
CA TRP A 225 7.52 -24.35 -10.64
C TRP A 225 7.15 -23.68 -9.31
N MET A 226 6.63 -22.45 -9.35
CA MET A 226 6.17 -21.74 -8.16
C MET A 226 4.95 -22.42 -7.53
N ALA A 227 4.02 -22.91 -8.34
CA ALA A 227 2.82 -23.61 -7.88
C ALA A 227 3.13 -25.02 -7.36
N ASP A 228 4.07 -25.73 -8.00
CA ASP A 228 4.34 -27.14 -7.75
C ASP A 228 5.47 -27.39 -6.75
N VAL A 229 6.44 -26.46 -6.65
CA VAL A 229 7.65 -26.62 -5.81
C VAL A 229 7.75 -25.53 -4.76
N LEU A 230 7.84 -24.25 -5.15
CA LEU A 230 8.08 -23.15 -4.20
C LEU A 230 6.96 -23.02 -3.17
N GLY A 231 5.72 -22.92 -3.63
CA GLY A 231 4.54 -22.74 -2.80
C GLY A 231 4.37 -23.87 -1.79
N PRO A 232 4.31 -25.15 -2.23
CA PRO A 232 4.21 -26.29 -1.34
C PRO A 232 5.37 -26.40 -0.34
N THR A 233 6.59 -26.00 -0.75
CA THR A 233 7.74 -25.98 0.16
C THR A 233 7.57 -24.96 1.28
N ILE A 234 7.19 -23.72 0.95
CA ILE A 234 6.91 -22.68 1.95
C ILE A 234 5.71 -23.08 2.81
N ALA A 235 4.66 -23.67 2.23
CA ALA A 235 3.49 -24.15 2.96
C ALA A 235 3.87 -25.17 4.04
N ARG A 236 4.66 -26.20 3.69
CA ARG A 236 5.15 -27.20 4.65
C ARG A 236 6.03 -26.59 5.72
N ALA A 237 6.93 -25.68 5.34
CA ALA A 237 7.81 -24.99 6.27
C ALA A 237 7.03 -24.12 7.27
N VAL A 238 6.04 -23.35 6.81
CA VAL A 238 5.21 -22.51 7.68
C VAL A 238 4.33 -23.36 8.60
N LYS A 239 3.74 -24.44 8.09
CA LYS A 239 2.88 -25.36 8.86
C LYS A 239 3.63 -26.19 9.91
N SER A 240 4.95 -26.29 9.84
CA SER A 240 5.74 -26.93 10.90
C SER A 240 5.85 -26.07 12.16
N THR A 241 5.55 -24.77 12.05
CA THR A 241 5.42 -23.88 13.20
C THR A 241 4.02 -23.98 13.81
N PRO A 242 3.85 -23.86 15.13
CA PRO A 242 2.51 -23.94 15.77
C PRO A 242 1.53 -22.87 15.26
N ASP A 243 2.05 -21.72 14.85
CA ASP A 243 1.29 -20.48 14.77
C ASP A 243 1.43 -19.74 13.43
N GLY A 244 2.28 -20.23 12.53
CA GLY A 244 2.77 -19.50 11.37
C GLY A 244 3.87 -18.50 11.71
N ILE A 245 4.29 -17.72 10.70
CA ILE A 245 5.32 -16.68 10.87
C ILE A 245 4.66 -15.36 11.25
N ASN A 246 5.06 -14.79 12.39
CA ASN A 246 4.58 -13.48 12.86
C ASN A 246 5.17 -12.36 11.99
N LEU A 247 4.35 -11.76 11.14
CA LEU A 247 4.82 -10.76 10.17
C LEU A 247 5.12 -9.41 10.82
N ASN A 248 4.48 -9.07 11.96
CA ASN A 248 4.84 -7.86 12.72
C ASN A 248 6.29 -7.90 13.23
N VAL A 249 6.81 -9.08 13.57
CA VAL A 249 8.20 -9.25 14.00
C VAL A 249 9.16 -9.05 12.83
N VAL A 250 8.80 -9.52 11.63
CA VAL A 250 9.61 -9.30 10.41
C VAL A 250 9.62 -7.81 10.06
N ILE A 251 8.46 -7.18 10.02
CA ILE A 251 8.27 -5.76 9.71
C ILE A 251 9.03 -4.86 10.71
N SER A 252 8.89 -5.12 12.01
CA SER A 252 9.54 -4.29 13.05
C SER A 252 11.08 -4.34 12.99
N LYS A 253 11.67 -5.45 12.56
CA LYS A 253 13.12 -5.53 12.29
C LYS A 253 13.48 -4.78 11.00
N ALA A 254 12.77 -5.09 9.91
CA ALA A 254 13.10 -4.57 8.59
C ALA A 254 12.91 -3.05 8.44
N ILE A 255 11.97 -2.44 9.17
CA ILE A 255 11.82 -0.97 9.16
C ILE A 255 13.07 -0.27 9.69
N THR A 256 13.78 -0.88 10.66
CA THR A 256 15.06 -0.38 11.20
C THR A 256 16.24 -0.63 10.26
N MET A 257 16.05 -1.41 9.20
CA MET A 257 17.01 -1.63 8.11
C MET A 257 16.73 -0.69 6.91
N GLY A 258 15.77 0.23 7.08
CA GLY A 258 15.39 1.28 6.13
C GLY A 258 14.42 0.83 5.03
N ASP A 259 13.76 -0.31 5.21
CA ASP A 259 12.66 -0.69 4.32
C ASP A 259 11.42 0.18 4.59
N GLU A 260 10.67 0.47 3.52
CA GLU A 260 9.33 1.07 3.59
C GLU A 260 8.23 0.14 3.04
N PHE A 261 8.63 -1.05 2.58
CA PHE A 261 7.79 -2.20 2.24
C PHE A 261 6.94 -2.09 0.97
N HIS A 262 7.21 -1.10 0.11
CA HIS A 262 6.56 -0.95 -1.18
C HIS A 262 7.57 -0.91 -2.33
N GLN A 263 8.47 0.07 -2.35
CA GLN A 263 9.58 0.15 -3.29
C GLN A 263 10.84 -0.55 -2.79
N ARG A 264 11.11 -0.56 -1.48
CA ARG A 264 12.27 -1.19 -0.86
C ARG A 264 11.82 -2.25 0.15
N ASN A 265 12.15 -3.50 -0.16
CA ASN A 265 11.79 -4.71 0.59
C ASN A 265 13.01 -5.60 0.92
N ILE A 266 14.24 -5.06 0.79
CA ILE A 266 15.48 -5.85 0.90
C ILE A 266 15.62 -6.42 2.31
N GLY A 267 15.47 -5.58 3.34
CA GLY A 267 15.61 -5.99 4.73
C GLY A 267 14.54 -7.01 5.12
N ALA A 268 13.30 -6.82 4.71
CA ALA A 268 12.18 -7.69 5.02
C ALA A 268 12.29 -9.04 4.29
N SER A 269 12.71 -9.04 3.02
CA SER A 269 12.95 -10.27 2.26
C SER A 269 14.09 -11.08 2.90
N LEU A 270 15.16 -10.43 3.34
CA LEU A 270 16.27 -11.07 4.06
C LEU A 270 15.84 -11.63 5.43
N VAL A 271 15.10 -10.85 6.22
CA VAL A 271 14.61 -11.30 7.53
C VAL A 271 13.65 -12.48 7.35
N LEU A 272 12.73 -12.42 6.39
CA LEU A 272 11.81 -13.53 6.10
C LEU A 272 12.57 -14.78 5.64
N LEU A 273 13.56 -14.63 4.75
CA LEU A 273 14.44 -15.72 4.33
C LEU A 273 15.12 -16.36 5.55
N LYS A 274 15.69 -15.56 6.45
CA LYS A 274 16.33 -16.05 7.69
C LYS A 274 15.36 -16.86 8.56
N GLU A 275 14.09 -16.46 8.67
CA GLU A 275 13.09 -17.24 9.42
C GLU A 275 12.68 -18.53 8.68
N LEU A 276 12.61 -18.50 7.35
CA LEU A 276 12.20 -19.65 6.52
C LEU A 276 13.29 -20.72 6.34
N VAL A 277 14.57 -20.34 6.26
CA VAL A 277 15.68 -21.27 5.99
C VAL A 277 15.68 -22.50 6.90
N PRO A 278 15.69 -22.38 8.24
CA PRO A 278 15.71 -23.56 9.12
C PRO A 278 14.43 -24.41 8.98
N LEU A 279 13.29 -23.79 8.67
CA LEU A 279 12.03 -24.49 8.50
C LEU A 279 12.00 -25.28 7.18
N ILE A 280 12.50 -24.71 6.10
CA ILE A 280 12.62 -25.37 4.78
C ILE A 280 13.69 -26.47 4.83
N ASP A 281 14.79 -26.26 5.55
CA ASP A 281 15.85 -27.27 5.66
C ASP A 281 15.34 -28.56 6.32
N ALA A 282 14.44 -28.42 7.31
CA ALA A 282 13.77 -29.54 7.97
C ALA A 282 12.68 -30.24 7.12
N VAL A 283 12.33 -29.70 5.94
CA VAL A 283 11.37 -30.35 5.03
C VAL A 283 12.08 -31.47 4.26
N GLU A 284 11.53 -32.68 4.34
CA GLU A 284 11.92 -33.81 3.50
C GLU A 284 11.48 -33.58 2.05
N MET A 285 12.45 -33.39 1.15
CA MET A 285 12.24 -33.15 -0.28
C MET A 285 13.53 -33.37 -1.06
N ASP A 286 13.44 -33.35 -2.39
CA ASP A 286 14.62 -33.44 -3.26
C ASP A 286 15.63 -32.31 -2.98
N ARG A 287 16.92 -32.68 -3.00
CA ARG A 287 18.02 -31.77 -2.66
C ARG A 287 18.13 -30.62 -3.66
N LYS A 288 17.92 -30.88 -4.95
CA LYS A 288 17.99 -29.86 -6.00
C LYS A 288 16.83 -28.88 -5.83
N ASP A 289 15.61 -29.37 -5.62
CA ASP A 289 14.44 -28.50 -5.39
C ASP A 289 14.63 -27.60 -4.17
N LYS A 290 15.15 -28.15 -3.05
CA LYS A 290 15.47 -27.37 -1.84
C LYS A 290 16.48 -26.25 -2.13
N GLN A 291 17.54 -26.57 -2.89
CA GLN A 291 18.55 -25.58 -3.28
C GLN A 291 17.98 -24.50 -4.20
N ASP A 292 17.14 -24.88 -5.16
CA ASP A 292 16.53 -23.95 -6.11
C ASP A 292 15.54 -23.00 -5.40
N VAL A 293 14.80 -23.49 -4.39
CA VAL A 293 13.99 -22.64 -3.50
C VAL A 293 14.84 -21.64 -2.73
N PHE A 294 15.93 -22.07 -2.09
CA PHE A 294 16.82 -21.15 -1.37
C PHE A 294 17.43 -20.08 -2.28
N ARG A 295 17.89 -20.48 -3.47
CA ARG A 295 18.43 -19.55 -4.46
C ARG A 295 17.38 -18.54 -4.92
N PHE A 296 16.16 -18.99 -5.20
CA PHE A 296 15.08 -18.12 -5.64
C PHE A 296 14.77 -17.05 -4.58
N LEU A 297 14.61 -17.46 -3.32
CA LEU A 297 14.32 -16.53 -2.22
C LEU A 297 15.49 -15.57 -1.96
N ALA A 298 16.74 -16.06 -2.00
CA ALA A 298 17.93 -15.25 -1.78
C ALA A 298 18.18 -14.22 -2.89
N ASN A 299 17.82 -14.53 -4.14
CA ASN A 299 18.02 -13.63 -5.28
C ASN A 299 16.85 -12.64 -5.47
N THR A 300 15.77 -12.76 -4.70
CA THR A 300 14.55 -11.95 -4.87
C THR A 300 14.38 -10.95 -3.74
N ASP A 301 15.06 -9.80 -3.87
CA ASP A 301 15.01 -8.69 -2.91
C ASP A 301 13.60 -8.06 -2.71
N GLN A 302 12.67 -8.37 -3.62
CA GLN A 302 11.28 -7.90 -3.57
C GLN A 302 10.30 -8.96 -3.09
N PHE A 303 10.75 -10.14 -2.62
CA PHE A 303 9.84 -11.23 -2.26
C PHE A 303 8.82 -10.81 -1.21
N PHE A 304 9.24 -9.99 -0.25
CA PHE A 304 8.39 -9.49 0.83
C PHE A 304 7.31 -8.50 0.38
N LEU A 305 7.39 -7.89 -0.81
CA LEU A 305 6.36 -6.97 -1.32
C LEU A 305 4.98 -7.63 -1.27
N ASN A 306 4.87 -8.83 -1.84
CA ASN A 306 3.60 -9.56 -1.91
C ASN A 306 3.09 -9.95 -0.52
N VAL A 307 4.00 -10.32 0.39
CA VAL A 307 3.68 -10.60 1.79
C VAL A 307 3.14 -9.35 2.48
N MET A 308 3.79 -8.20 2.30
CA MET A 308 3.36 -6.94 2.88
C MET A 308 1.99 -6.50 2.34
N MET A 309 1.71 -6.73 1.05
CA MET A 309 0.39 -6.46 0.49
C MET A 309 -0.70 -7.29 1.18
N ALA A 310 -0.47 -8.60 1.36
CA ALA A 310 -1.40 -9.47 2.10
C ALA A 310 -1.55 -9.04 3.57
N VAL A 311 -0.46 -8.61 4.22
CA VAL A 311 -0.50 -7.99 5.56
C VAL A 311 -1.43 -6.78 5.55
N GLY A 312 -1.17 -5.80 4.68
CA GLY A 312 -1.96 -4.57 4.58
C GLY A 312 -3.44 -4.88 4.34
N LYS A 313 -3.74 -5.81 3.43
CA LYS A 313 -5.11 -6.28 3.15
C LYS A 313 -5.77 -6.89 4.39
N SER A 314 -5.08 -7.76 5.13
CA SER A 314 -5.63 -8.38 6.35
C SER A 314 -5.91 -7.38 7.47
N ILE A 315 -5.11 -6.31 7.56
CA ILE A 315 -5.27 -5.23 8.54
C ILE A 315 -6.49 -4.38 8.17
N VAL A 316 -6.55 -3.89 6.93
CA VAL A 316 -7.62 -2.98 6.51
C VAL A 316 -8.97 -3.68 6.36
N ASP A 317 -8.99 -4.96 6.01
CA ASP A 317 -10.23 -5.75 5.96
C ASP A 317 -10.78 -6.06 7.36
N TYR A 318 -9.91 -6.26 8.34
CA TYR A 318 -10.34 -6.30 9.75
C TYR A 318 -10.89 -4.95 10.20
N ALA A 319 -10.14 -3.87 9.95
CA ALA A 319 -10.49 -2.53 10.41
C ALA A 319 -11.82 -2.03 9.82
N ARG A 320 -12.07 -2.29 8.53
CA ARG A 320 -13.30 -1.84 7.84
C ARG A 320 -14.57 -2.56 8.30
N LYS A 321 -14.48 -3.67 9.06
CA LYS A 321 -15.66 -4.31 9.68
C LYS A 321 -16.39 -3.38 10.66
N VAL A 322 -15.77 -2.25 11.07
CA VAL A 322 -16.44 -1.20 11.84
C VAL A 322 -17.61 -0.58 11.07
N GLN A 323 -17.53 -0.52 9.73
CA GLN A 323 -18.57 0.04 8.85
C GLN A 323 -19.03 1.47 9.21
N GLN A 324 -18.17 2.23 9.89
CA GLN A 324 -18.40 3.62 10.27
C GLN A 324 -17.12 4.43 10.09
N GLY A 325 -17.27 5.75 10.07
CA GLY A 325 -16.16 6.67 9.92
C GLY A 325 -15.77 6.94 8.46
N THR A 326 -14.78 7.81 8.31
CA THR A 326 -14.27 8.37 7.06
C THR A 326 -12.83 7.91 6.74
N VAL A 327 -12.31 6.92 7.46
CA VAL A 327 -10.97 6.38 7.20
C VAL A 327 -10.97 5.59 5.89
N VAL A 328 -10.01 5.89 5.02
CA VAL A 328 -9.78 5.13 3.79
C VAL A 328 -9.16 3.78 4.15
N THR A 329 -9.80 2.68 3.73
CA THR A 329 -9.37 1.31 4.02
C THR A 329 -8.90 0.57 2.77
N THR A 330 -8.97 1.19 1.60
CA THR A 330 -8.38 0.64 0.38
C THR A 330 -7.98 1.77 -0.53
N MET A 331 -6.78 1.68 -1.08
CA MET A 331 -6.30 2.49 -2.20
C MET A 331 -5.66 1.53 -3.19
N THR A 332 -6.12 1.55 -4.43
CA THR A 332 -5.63 0.63 -5.46
C THR A 332 -5.83 1.21 -6.84
N ARG A 333 -5.14 0.68 -7.85
CA ARG A 333 -5.23 1.12 -9.24
C ARG A 333 -5.07 -0.03 -10.20
N ASN A 334 -5.66 0.08 -11.39
CA ASN A 334 -5.60 -0.92 -12.47
C ASN A 334 -4.88 -0.39 -13.73
N GLY A 335 -4.19 0.75 -13.63
CA GLY A 335 -3.52 1.41 -14.76
C GLY A 335 -4.41 2.35 -15.58
N LYS A 336 -5.72 2.32 -15.36
CA LYS A 336 -6.69 3.29 -15.92
C LYS A 336 -7.31 4.14 -14.81
N ASP A 337 -7.85 3.47 -13.79
CA ASP A 337 -8.57 4.09 -12.68
C ASP A 337 -7.86 3.84 -11.35
N PHE A 338 -7.79 4.87 -10.52
CA PHE A 338 -7.47 4.81 -9.10
C PHE A 338 -8.78 4.70 -8.31
N GLY A 339 -8.88 3.71 -7.44
CA GLY A 339 -10.07 3.45 -6.63
C GLY A 339 -9.77 3.50 -5.14
N ILE A 340 -10.68 4.10 -4.38
CA ILE A 340 -10.68 4.04 -2.92
C ILE A 340 -11.94 3.40 -2.37
N ARG A 341 -11.81 2.84 -1.16
CA ARG A 341 -12.94 2.47 -0.29
C ARG A 341 -12.77 3.10 1.09
N ILE A 342 -13.89 3.47 1.69
CA ILE A 342 -13.93 4.17 2.98
C ILE A 342 -14.69 3.27 3.96
N ALA A 343 -14.22 3.17 5.21
CA ALA A 343 -14.79 2.28 6.22
C ALA A 343 -16.32 2.42 6.35
N GLY A 344 -16.83 3.65 6.46
CA GLY A 344 -18.26 3.93 6.58
C GLY A 344 -19.10 3.77 5.31
N MET A 345 -18.48 3.46 4.16
CA MET A 345 -19.16 3.31 2.86
C MET A 345 -19.16 1.86 2.36
N GLY A 346 -18.79 0.90 3.22
CA GLY A 346 -18.79 -0.52 2.87
C GLY A 346 -17.93 -0.80 1.63
N ASP A 347 -18.49 -1.56 0.68
CA ASP A 347 -17.80 -2.00 -0.55
C ASP A 347 -17.89 -1.02 -1.73
N GLU A 348 -18.51 0.15 -1.53
CA GLU A 348 -18.64 1.19 -2.54
C GLU A 348 -17.27 1.68 -3.01
N TRP A 349 -17.12 1.78 -4.34
CA TRP A 349 -15.91 2.30 -4.97
C TRP A 349 -16.08 3.77 -5.33
N PHE A 350 -15.11 4.59 -4.92
CA PHE A 350 -14.93 5.93 -5.44
C PHE A 350 -13.72 5.91 -6.36
N THR A 351 -13.94 6.18 -7.64
CA THR A 351 -12.92 6.07 -8.69
C THR A 351 -12.61 7.42 -9.34
N ALA A 352 -11.35 7.60 -9.70
CA ALA A 352 -10.87 8.68 -10.54
C ALA A 352 -9.83 8.13 -11.52
N PRO A 353 -9.53 8.81 -12.64
CA PRO A 353 -8.41 8.43 -13.50
C PRO A 353 -7.11 8.34 -12.70
N VAL A 354 -6.21 7.42 -13.07
CA VAL A 354 -4.87 7.37 -12.48
C VAL A 354 -4.07 8.62 -12.87
N GLU A 355 -3.24 9.09 -11.94
CA GLU A 355 -2.22 10.09 -12.21
C GLU A 355 -0.95 9.43 -12.74
N MET A 356 -0.23 10.13 -13.62
CA MET A 356 1.06 9.67 -14.13
C MET A 356 2.16 9.90 -13.08
N PRO A 357 2.95 8.87 -12.73
CA PRO A 357 4.06 9.04 -11.80
C PRO A 357 5.22 9.80 -12.48
N HIS A 358 5.63 10.92 -11.91
CA HIS A 358 6.85 11.63 -12.30
C HIS A 358 8.03 11.15 -11.45
N GLY A 359 9.13 10.74 -12.07
CA GLY A 359 10.28 10.17 -11.35
C GLY A 359 11.56 10.15 -12.17
N LEU A 360 12.56 9.45 -11.64
CA LEU A 360 13.80 9.15 -12.36
C LEU A 360 13.60 7.90 -13.22
N TYR A 361 14.06 7.94 -14.46
CA TYR A 361 13.94 6.85 -15.42
C TYR A 361 15.26 6.08 -15.53
N PHE A 362 15.17 4.78 -15.80
CA PHE A 362 16.35 4.00 -16.15
C PHE A 362 16.97 4.53 -17.45
N THR A 363 18.29 4.40 -17.58
CA THR A 363 19.00 4.79 -18.80
C THR A 363 18.36 4.14 -20.02
N GLY A 364 17.98 4.96 -21.00
CA GLY A 364 17.31 4.51 -22.23
C GLY A 364 15.78 4.59 -22.21
N TYR A 365 15.16 4.96 -21.09
CA TYR A 365 13.71 5.19 -20.97
C TYR A 365 13.38 6.65 -20.67
N THR A 366 12.16 7.05 -21.00
CA THR A 366 11.62 8.39 -20.82
C THR A 366 10.23 8.35 -20.19
N GLU A 367 9.67 9.53 -19.89
CA GLU A 367 8.29 9.67 -19.41
C GLU A 367 7.21 9.20 -20.41
N LYS A 368 7.57 9.08 -21.71
CA LYS A 368 6.62 8.69 -22.77
C LYS A 368 6.43 7.18 -22.90
N ASP A 369 7.35 6.40 -22.32
CA ASP A 369 7.34 4.94 -22.32
C ASP A 369 6.51 4.40 -21.15
#